data_AF-A0A651E3S3-F1
#
_entry.id   AF-A0A651E3S3-F1
#
_cell.length_a   1.000
_cell.length_b   1.000
_cell.length_c   1.000
_cell.angle_alpha   90.00
_cell.angle_beta   90.00
_cell.angle_gamma   90.00
#
_symmetry.space_group_name_H-M   'P 1'
#
loop_
_entity.id
_entity.type
_entity.pdbx_description
1 polymer ?
#
loop_
_entity_poly.entity_id
_entity_poly.type
_entity_poly.pdbx_seq_one_letter_code
_entity_poly.pdbx_strand_id
1 'polypeptide(L)'
;MDEGDVWFPRHASDEWLCLCRKEWSVSDNVYIFAHIPKTGGTTLRRHFERHLKPHSTFIHLASSGERKAVEKKGLAPFAQRSEEERNKAQVILGHLVDKDTYKLVPGRTPKHVIFWREPVSWVASRYNWVMNSNKNKGEPVIDFDVWYNETEQRQSQIFWFLRHYGKMRMARFKSPAKKLDAAYDLLSTFSMVSLTERLNDDAPMIFRLLGVPEEFKSANVAGVRHEKLLTPSDELREKLSVKLAPDIELYEALKAKPSKIEL
;
A
#
# COMPACT_ATOMS: atom_id res chain seq x y z
N MET A 1 34.43 -49.14 17.16
CA MET A 1 34.08 -47.73 17.42
C MET A 1 34.04 -47.10 16.05
N ASP A 2 32.82 -46.88 15.55
CA ASP A 2 32.52 -46.53 14.16
C ASP A 2 32.85 -45.07 13.86
N GLU A 3 33.69 -44.85 12.85
CA GLU A 3 33.87 -43.55 12.18
C GLU A 3 32.83 -43.47 11.06
N GLY A 4 31.83 -42.61 11.24
CA GLY A 4 30.77 -42.38 10.26
C GLY A 4 31.22 -41.48 9.12
N ASP A 5 31.26 -42.04 7.92
CA ASP A 5 31.44 -41.34 6.65
C ASP A 5 30.31 -40.33 6.40
N VAL A 6 30.68 -39.04 6.30
CA VAL A 6 29.80 -37.97 5.80
C VAL A 6 29.98 -37.87 4.29
N TRP A 7 29.01 -38.43 3.57
CA TRP A 7 28.91 -38.37 2.12
C TRP A 7 28.59 -36.94 1.65
N PHE A 8 29.57 -36.26 1.05
CA PHE A 8 29.34 -35.01 0.29
C PHE A 8 29.27 -35.34 -1.21
N PRO A 9 28.17 -34.99 -1.91
CA PRO A 9 28.16 -35.08 -3.35
C PRO A 9 29.06 -33.99 -3.94
N ARG A 10 30.18 -34.41 -4.54
CA ARG A 10 30.91 -33.61 -5.54
C ARG A 10 30.04 -33.58 -6.80
N HIS A 11 30.00 -32.42 -7.46
CA HIS A 11 29.20 -32.08 -8.64
C HIS A 11 27.86 -31.38 -8.37
N ALA A 12 27.92 -30.22 -7.70
CA ALA A 12 27.02 -29.13 -8.05
C ALA A 12 27.60 -28.48 -9.32
N SER A 13 26.90 -28.58 -10.44
CA SER A 13 27.30 -27.96 -11.71
C SER A 13 27.40 -26.45 -11.57
N ASP A 14 28.37 -25.86 -12.28
CA ASP A 14 28.64 -24.41 -12.34
C ASP A 14 27.47 -23.55 -12.87
N GLU A 15 26.34 -24.18 -13.25
CA GLU A 15 25.12 -23.48 -13.69
C GLU A 15 24.37 -22.76 -12.56
N TRP A 16 24.52 -23.18 -11.29
CA TRP A 16 23.87 -22.48 -10.18
C TRP A 16 24.56 -21.19 -9.76
N LEU A 17 25.85 -21.02 -10.09
CA LEU A 17 26.60 -19.79 -9.81
C LEU A 17 26.43 -18.73 -10.92
N CYS A 18 25.88 -19.10 -12.09
CA CYS A 18 25.64 -18.20 -13.22
C CYS A 18 24.28 -17.46 -13.19
N LEU A 19 23.50 -17.59 -12.11
CA LEU A 19 22.32 -16.74 -11.86
C LEU A 19 22.63 -15.53 -10.96
N CYS A 20 23.86 -15.37 -10.49
CA CYS A 20 24.22 -14.40 -9.45
C CYS A 20 24.62 -12.98 -9.94
N ARG A 21 24.63 -12.66 -11.24
CA ARG A 21 24.93 -11.29 -11.70
C ARG A 21 24.23 -10.90 -13.00
N LYS A 22 22.88 -10.97 -13.05
CA LYS A 22 22.20 -9.94 -13.84
C LYS A 22 22.41 -8.64 -13.06
N GLU A 23 23.35 -7.81 -13.52
CA GLU A 23 23.36 -6.40 -13.14
C GLU A 23 21.98 -5.87 -13.52
N TRP A 24 21.13 -5.70 -12.50
CA TRP A 24 19.84 -5.06 -12.66
C TRP A 24 20.14 -3.63 -13.07
N SER A 25 20.04 -3.31 -14.35
CA SER A 25 19.98 -1.91 -14.76
C SER A 25 18.81 -1.32 -14.00
N VAL A 26 19.10 -0.32 -13.17
CA VAL A 26 18.07 0.31 -12.37
C VAL A 26 17.16 0.98 -13.39
N SER A 27 15.96 0.44 -13.60
CA SER A 27 14.95 1.05 -14.47
C SER A 27 14.86 2.54 -14.14
N ASP A 28 14.77 3.42 -15.14
CA ASP A 28 14.61 4.86 -14.91
C ASP A 28 13.34 5.19 -14.08
N ASN A 29 12.38 4.26 -14.05
CA ASN A 29 11.14 4.39 -13.30
C ASN A 29 11.35 4.21 -11.79
N VAL A 30 10.55 4.92 -11.00
CA VAL A 30 10.37 4.70 -9.56
C VAL A 30 8.88 4.58 -9.26
N TYR A 31 8.48 3.49 -8.63
CA TYR A 31 7.07 3.22 -8.34
C TYR A 31 6.71 3.78 -6.96
N ILE A 32 5.80 4.75 -6.94
CA ILE A 32 5.41 5.49 -5.74
C ILE A 32 3.97 5.08 -5.39
N PHE A 33 3.83 4.30 -4.33
CA PHE A 33 2.55 3.76 -3.88
C PHE A 33 1.89 4.69 -2.86
N ALA A 34 0.87 5.43 -3.30
CA ALA A 34 0.00 6.19 -2.41
C ALA A 34 -0.85 5.21 -1.60
N HIS A 35 -0.50 5.00 -0.32
CA HIS A 35 -1.13 3.96 0.47
C HIS A 35 -2.32 4.48 1.28
N ILE A 36 -3.54 4.29 0.77
CA ILE A 36 -4.76 4.38 1.58
C ILE A 36 -4.76 3.22 2.60
N PRO A 37 -4.96 3.47 3.91
CA PRO A 37 -5.03 2.39 4.89
C PRO A 37 -6.07 1.34 4.48
N LYS A 38 -5.82 0.06 4.78
CA LYS A 38 -6.76 -1.05 4.54
C LYS A 38 -7.09 -1.37 3.07
N THR A 39 -6.27 -0.93 2.12
CA THR A 39 -6.37 -1.27 0.69
C THR A 39 -5.26 -2.24 0.22
N GLY A 40 -4.92 -3.24 1.04
CA GLY A 40 -3.91 -4.24 0.66
C GLY A 40 -2.44 -3.83 0.80
N GLY A 41 -2.13 -2.59 1.22
CA GLY A 41 -0.74 -2.13 1.31
C GLY A 41 0.20 -2.93 2.23
N THR A 42 -0.32 -3.66 3.23
CA THR A 42 0.55 -4.59 4.01
C THR A 42 0.96 -5.82 3.20
N THR A 43 0.10 -6.30 2.30
CA THR A 43 0.41 -7.38 1.36
C THR A 43 1.53 -6.95 0.43
N LEU A 44 1.36 -5.81 -0.24
CA LEU A 44 2.37 -5.22 -1.12
C LEU A 44 3.69 -4.99 -0.38
N ARG A 45 3.64 -4.36 0.80
CA ARG A 45 4.84 -4.14 1.64
C ARG A 45 5.58 -5.43 1.91
N ARG A 46 4.90 -6.48 2.39
CA ARG A 46 5.56 -7.76 2.73
C ARG A 46 6.17 -8.44 1.52
N HIS A 47 5.52 -8.31 0.36
CA HIS A 47 6.05 -8.83 -0.89
C HIS A 47 7.33 -8.07 -1.27
N PHE A 48 7.31 -6.74 -1.29
CA PHE A 48 8.50 -5.93 -1.56
C PHE A 48 9.62 -6.14 -0.54
N GLU A 49 9.32 -6.20 0.77
CA GLU A 49 10.32 -6.48 1.82
C GLU A 49 11.02 -7.83 1.64
N ARG A 50 10.38 -8.80 0.96
CA ARG A 50 10.96 -10.13 0.69
C ARG A 50 11.87 -10.15 -0.53
N HIS A 51 11.56 -9.36 -1.55
CA HIS A 51 12.21 -9.46 -2.86
C HIS A 51 13.09 -8.26 -3.22
N LEU A 52 12.96 -7.14 -2.50
CA LEU A 52 13.77 -5.94 -2.67
C LEU A 52 14.59 -5.67 -1.40
N LYS A 53 15.66 -4.89 -1.53
CA LYS A 53 16.54 -4.54 -0.41
C LYS A 53 15.88 -3.45 0.45
N PRO A 54 15.47 -3.74 1.71
CA PRO A 54 14.83 -2.73 2.55
C PRO A 54 15.77 -1.56 2.81
N HIS A 55 15.23 -0.34 2.79
CA HIS A 55 15.96 0.91 2.94
C HIS A 55 16.97 1.21 1.82
N SER A 56 16.95 0.47 0.72
CA SER A 56 17.75 0.74 -0.48
C SER A 56 16.85 0.73 -1.72
N THR A 57 16.52 -0.43 -2.28
CA THR A 57 15.64 -0.53 -3.45
C THR A 57 14.15 -0.52 -3.08
N PHE A 58 13.82 -0.84 -1.81
CA PHE A 58 12.47 -0.66 -1.25
C PHE A 58 12.48 0.30 -0.05
N ILE A 59 11.73 1.39 -0.16
CA ILE A 59 11.58 2.41 0.87
C ILE A 59 10.16 2.36 1.46
N HIS A 60 10.08 1.99 2.73
CA HIS A 60 8.82 2.06 3.48
C HIS A 60 8.69 3.43 4.16
N LEU A 61 8.07 4.39 3.47
CA LEU A 61 7.88 5.77 3.93
C LEU A 61 6.66 5.86 4.85
N ALA A 62 6.82 5.36 6.08
CA ALA A 62 5.85 5.42 7.17
C ALA A 62 6.60 5.43 8.50
N SER A 63 5.96 5.88 9.60
CA SER A 63 6.62 6.01 10.90
C SER A 63 7.37 4.74 11.34
N SER A 64 6.80 3.57 11.10
CA SER A 64 7.47 2.29 11.43
C SER A 64 8.65 1.94 10.51
N GLY A 65 8.62 2.36 9.25
CA GLY A 65 9.71 2.15 8.29
C GLY A 65 10.88 3.10 8.54
N GLU A 66 10.60 4.37 8.81
CA GLU A 66 11.60 5.37 9.18
C GLU A 66 12.27 5.01 10.50
N ARG A 67 11.48 4.65 11.51
CA ARG A 67 12.00 4.19 12.80
C ARG A 67 12.95 3.00 12.64
N LYS A 68 12.58 2.00 11.84
CA LYS A 68 13.46 0.85 11.55
C LYS A 68 14.76 1.27 10.86
N ALA A 69 14.72 2.24 9.95
CA ALA A 69 15.90 2.73 9.26
C ALA A 69 16.88 3.42 10.23
N VAL A 70 16.35 4.27 11.11
CA VAL A 70 17.15 5.01 12.09
C VAL A 70 17.66 4.07 13.18
N GLU A 71 16.76 3.41 13.91
CA GLU A 71 17.11 2.65 15.11
C GLU A 71 17.88 1.37 14.82
N LYS A 72 17.56 0.67 13.72
CA LYS A 72 18.14 -0.66 13.44
C LYS A 72 19.30 -0.62 12.45
N LYS A 73 19.43 0.45 11.68
CA LYS A 73 20.43 0.56 10.61
C LYS A 73 21.30 1.81 10.71
N GLY A 74 21.01 2.72 11.65
CA GLY A 74 21.75 3.98 11.80
C GLY A 74 21.63 4.90 10.59
N LEU A 75 20.59 4.71 9.77
CA LEU A 75 20.41 5.49 8.55
C LEU A 75 19.67 6.79 8.85
N ALA A 76 20.06 7.87 8.18
CA ALA A 76 19.28 9.10 8.17
C ALA A 76 17.87 8.86 7.60
N PRO A 77 16.88 9.71 7.98
CA PRO A 77 15.59 9.79 7.31
C PRO A 77 15.76 9.83 5.79
N PHE A 78 14.87 9.18 5.04
CA PHE A 78 15.08 8.97 3.60
C PHE A 78 15.31 10.29 2.84
N ALA A 79 14.58 11.35 3.18
CA ALA A 79 14.72 12.67 2.57
C ALA A 79 16.07 13.37 2.85
N GLN A 80 16.83 12.91 3.86
CA GLN A 80 18.13 13.47 4.27
C GLN A 80 19.32 12.64 3.74
N ARG A 81 19.06 11.56 3.02
CA ARG A 81 20.11 10.72 2.41
C ARG A 81 20.67 11.36 1.16
N SER A 82 21.86 10.93 0.73
CA SER A 82 22.45 11.43 -0.51
C SER A 82 21.54 11.14 -1.70
N GLU A 83 21.62 11.96 -2.74
CA GLU A 83 20.84 11.73 -3.96
C GLU A 83 21.16 10.37 -4.60
N GLU A 84 22.44 9.97 -4.60
CA GLU A 84 22.86 8.66 -5.09
C GLU A 84 22.18 7.51 -4.32
N GLU A 85 22.05 7.64 -2.99
CA GLU A 85 21.33 6.66 -2.18
C GLU A 85 19.83 6.66 -2.46
N ARG A 86 19.21 7.83 -2.59
CA ARG A 86 17.78 7.96 -2.85
C ARG A 86 17.42 7.39 -4.23
N ASN A 87 18.27 7.61 -5.23
CA ASN A 87 18.07 7.13 -6.60
C ASN A 87 18.25 5.60 -6.76
N LYS A 88 18.66 4.88 -5.71
CA LYS A 88 18.60 3.41 -5.68
C LYS A 88 17.17 2.88 -5.46
N ALA A 89 16.24 3.72 -5.00
CA ALA A 89 14.86 3.32 -4.74
C ALA A 89 14.13 2.93 -6.04
N GLN A 90 13.61 1.71 -6.08
CA GLN A 90 12.72 1.23 -7.15
C GLN A 90 11.26 1.36 -6.72
N VAL A 91 10.99 1.17 -5.43
CA VAL A 91 9.65 1.25 -4.83
C VAL A 91 9.67 2.12 -3.58
N ILE A 92 8.74 3.08 -3.51
CA ILE A 92 8.46 3.88 -2.32
C ILE A 92 7.00 3.66 -1.93
N LEU A 93 6.74 3.18 -0.71
CA LEU A 93 5.39 2.86 -0.22
C LEU A 93 5.23 3.29 1.22
N GLY A 94 4.08 3.89 1.57
CA GLY A 94 3.73 4.09 2.98
C GLY A 94 2.74 5.23 3.20
N HIS A 95 2.37 5.46 4.47
CA HIS A 95 1.38 6.48 4.85
C HIS A 95 1.92 7.92 4.77
N LEU A 96 3.23 8.10 4.66
CA LEU A 96 3.86 9.41 4.49
C LEU A 96 4.13 9.74 3.01
N VAL A 97 3.79 8.83 2.08
CA VAL A 97 3.81 9.11 0.65
C VAL A 97 2.73 10.13 0.30
N ASP A 98 3.11 11.11 -0.50
CA ASP A 98 2.28 12.19 -0.98
C ASP A 98 2.61 12.58 -2.44
N LYS A 99 1.85 13.51 -3.00
CA LYS A 99 2.01 13.96 -4.39
C LYS A 99 3.38 14.56 -4.71
N ASP A 100 4.18 14.91 -3.70
CA ASP A 100 5.49 15.54 -3.85
C ASP A 100 6.63 14.55 -3.57
N THR A 101 6.33 13.29 -3.25
CA THR A 101 7.32 12.25 -2.92
C THR A 101 8.31 11.98 -4.06
N TYR A 102 7.91 12.19 -5.32
CA TYR A 102 8.83 12.07 -6.47
C TYR A 102 10.03 13.02 -6.39
N LYS A 103 9.90 14.17 -5.70
CA LYS A 103 11.00 15.12 -5.49
C LYS A 103 12.13 14.53 -4.64
N LEU A 104 11.87 13.43 -3.93
CA LEU A 104 12.88 12.73 -3.16
C LEU A 104 13.84 11.91 -4.04
N VAL A 105 13.56 11.73 -5.33
CA VAL A 105 14.35 10.90 -6.25
C VAL A 105 14.51 11.63 -7.60
N PRO A 106 15.24 12.76 -7.62
CA PRO A 106 15.38 13.58 -8.83
C PRO A 106 16.05 12.78 -9.96
N GLY A 107 15.65 13.08 -11.20
CA GLY A 107 16.14 12.38 -12.41
C GLY A 107 15.46 11.04 -12.68
N ARG A 108 14.52 10.61 -11.84
CA ARG A 108 13.72 9.39 -12.03
C ARG A 108 12.34 9.71 -12.59
N THR A 109 11.77 8.78 -13.35
CA THR A 109 10.41 8.88 -13.87
C THR A 109 9.43 8.31 -12.84
N PRO A 110 8.61 9.13 -12.16
CA PRO A 110 7.70 8.63 -11.14
C PRO A 110 6.50 7.92 -11.77
N LYS A 111 6.25 6.69 -11.32
CA LYS A 111 5.03 5.93 -11.64
C LYS A 111 4.17 5.84 -10.38
N HIS A 112 3.18 6.74 -10.27
CA HIS A 112 2.29 6.77 -9.11
C HIS A 112 1.25 5.66 -9.21
N VAL A 113 1.12 4.88 -8.14
CA VAL A 113 0.21 3.74 -8.04
C VAL A 113 -0.68 3.90 -6.80
N ILE A 114 -1.97 3.60 -6.95
CA ILE A 114 -2.92 3.59 -5.83
C ILE A 114 -3.91 2.44 -5.93
N PHE A 115 -4.27 1.90 -4.77
CA PHE A 115 -5.34 0.92 -4.63
C PHE A 115 -6.48 1.52 -3.82
N TRP A 116 -7.66 1.50 -4.41
CA TRP A 116 -8.94 1.81 -3.81
C TRP A 116 -9.61 0.54 -3.28
N ARG A 117 -10.71 0.68 -2.54
CA ARG A 117 -11.49 -0.45 -2.05
C ARG A 117 -12.96 -0.09 -2.06
N GLU A 118 -13.84 -1.09 -2.15
CA GLU A 118 -15.27 -0.87 -1.98
C GLU A 118 -15.52 -0.12 -0.64
N PRO A 119 -16.20 1.05 -0.66
CA PRO A 119 -16.23 1.96 0.48
C PRO A 119 -16.76 1.35 1.78
N VAL A 120 -17.83 0.55 1.72
CA VAL A 120 -18.42 -0.07 2.91
C VAL A 120 -17.50 -1.14 3.47
N SER A 121 -16.92 -1.96 2.60
CA SER A 121 -15.89 -2.95 2.96
C SER A 121 -14.64 -2.31 3.55
N TRP A 122 -14.27 -1.12 3.08
CA TRP A 122 -13.18 -0.35 3.64
C TRP A 122 -13.47 0.14 5.05
N VAL A 123 -14.64 0.75 5.28
CA VAL A 123 -15.10 1.19 6.61
C VAL A 123 -15.14 0.00 7.58
N ALA A 124 -15.75 -1.12 7.18
CA ALA A 124 -15.80 -2.32 8.02
C ALA A 124 -14.40 -2.88 8.31
N SER A 125 -13.48 -2.82 7.35
CA SER A 125 -12.09 -3.24 7.57
C SER A 125 -11.33 -2.33 8.53
N ARG A 126 -11.64 -1.02 8.55
CA ARG A 126 -11.09 -0.08 9.53
C ARG A 126 -11.64 -0.34 10.92
N TYR A 127 -12.96 -0.48 11.07
CA TYR A 127 -13.59 -0.83 12.34
C TYR A 127 -12.96 -2.09 12.95
N ASN A 128 -12.94 -3.17 12.17
CA ASN A 128 -12.33 -4.44 12.60
C ASN A 128 -10.87 -4.25 13.04
N TRP A 129 -10.09 -3.45 12.31
CA TRP A 129 -8.70 -3.22 12.66
C TRP A 129 -8.54 -2.42 13.96
N VAL A 130 -9.33 -1.36 14.15
CA VAL A 130 -9.31 -0.56 15.39
C VAL A 130 -9.74 -1.43 16.56
N MET A 131 -10.87 -2.13 16.46
CA MET A 131 -11.39 -2.94 17.56
C MET A 131 -10.49 -4.12 17.92
N ASN A 132 -9.89 -4.80 16.93
CA ASN A 132 -8.88 -5.81 17.23
C ASN A 132 -7.62 -5.20 17.86
N SER A 133 -7.23 -3.97 17.47
CA SER A 133 -6.13 -3.26 18.12
C SER A 133 -6.46 -2.91 19.58
N ASN A 134 -7.69 -2.50 19.86
CA ASN A 134 -8.15 -2.20 21.22
C ASN A 134 -8.12 -3.48 22.07
N LYS A 135 -8.72 -4.56 21.58
CA LYS A 135 -8.73 -5.89 22.24
C LYS A 135 -7.32 -6.35 22.60
N ASN A 136 -6.35 -6.21 21.68
CA ASN A 136 -4.95 -6.58 21.93
C ASN A 136 -4.24 -5.73 22.99
N LYS A 137 -4.75 -4.53 23.28
CA LYS A 137 -4.24 -3.63 24.34
C LYS A 137 -5.02 -3.73 25.65
N GLY A 138 -6.07 -4.56 25.71
CA GLY A 138 -7.01 -4.59 26.83
C GLY A 138 -7.97 -3.39 26.87
N GLU A 139 -8.10 -2.65 25.78
CA GLU A 139 -9.06 -1.55 25.62
C GLU A 139 -10.43 -2.10 25.17
N PRO A 140 -11.55 -1.39 25.48
CA PRO A 140 -12.88 -1.87 25.12
C PRO A 140 -13.10 -1.95 23.61
N VAL A 141 -13.84 -2.98 23.20
CA VAL A 141 -14.49 -3.05 21.88
C VAL A 141 -15.82 -2.33 22.01
N ILE A 142 -15.96 -1.23 21.27
CA ILE A 142 -17.19 -0.43 21.25
C ILE A 142 -18.04 -0.80 20.04
N ASP A 143 -19.35 -0.55 20.13
CA ASP A 143 -20.28 -0.78 19.03
C ASP A 143 -19.92 0.01 17.76
N PHE A 144 -20.29 -0.53 16.60
CA PHE A 144 -20.00 0.09 15.32
C PHE A 144 -20.59 1.50 15.19
N ASP A 145 -21.81 1.73 15.67
CA ASP A 145 -22.48 3.03 15.50
C ASP A 145 -21.85 4.10 16.38
N VAL A 146 -21.45 3.72 17.59
CA VAL A 146 -20.68 4.59 18.48
C VAL A 146 -19.36 4.98 17.82
N TRP A 147 -18.59 3.98 17.38
CA TRP A 147 -17.31 4.22 16.70
C TRP A 147 -17.46 5.07 15.44
N TYR A 148 -18.47 4.77 14.61
CA TYR A 148 -18.67 5.43 13.33
C TYR A 148 -19.04 6.89 13.52
N ASN A 149 -19.95 7.21 14.45
CA ASN A 149 -20.37 8.58 14.74
C ASN A 149 -19.25 9.42 15.36
N GLU A 150 -18.41 8.85 16.23
CA GLU A 150 -17.26 9.55 16.83
C GLU A 150 -16.14 9.84 15.81
N THR A 151 -16.09 9.09 14.71
CA THR A 151 -14.98 9.14 13.75
C THR A 151 -15.40 9.53 12.33
N GLU A 152 -16.66 9.94 12.14
CA GLU A 152 -17.37 10.05 10.86
C GLU A 152 -16.56 10.76 9.76
N GLN A 153 -15.95 11.92 10.06
CA GLN A 153 -15.17 12.68 9.07
C GLN A 153 -13.93 11.94 8.54
N ARG A 154 -13.49 10.88 9.22
CA ARG A 154 -12.34 10.05 8.85
C ARG A 154 -12.75 8.77 8.10
N GLN A 155 -14.03 8.59 7.80
CA GLN A 155 -14.59 7.40 7.15
C GLN A 155 -14.77 7.54 5.64
N SER A 156 -14.16 8.55 5.01
CA SER A 156 -14.08 8.69 3.55
C SER A 156 -12.66 8.44 3.04
N GLN A 157 -12.53 7.59 2.04
CA GLN A 157 -11.28 7.33 1.32
C GLN A 157 -10.89 8.55 0.48
N ILE A 158 -11.85 9.26 -0.15
CA ILE A 158 -11.60 10.54 -0.83
C ILE A 158 -11.02 11.55 0.16
N PHE A 159 -11.63 11.71 1.33
CA PHE A 159 -11.12 12.63 2.35
C PHE A 159 -9.68 12.28 2.73
N TRP A 160 -9.41 10.99 2.98
CA TRP A 160 -8.06 10.54 3.32
C TRP A 160 -7.07 10.84 2.21
N PHE A 161 -7.42 10.50 0.97
CA PHE A 161 -6.59 10.69 -0.22
C PHE A 161 -6.23 12.16 -0.44
N LEU A 162 -7.22 13.05 -0.48
CA LEU A 162 -7.00 14.47 -0.69
C LEU A 162 -6.19 15.12 0.45
N ARG A 163 -6.47 14.73 1.69
CA ARG A 163 -5.77 15.27 2.87
C ARG A 163 -4.33 14.78 2.96
N HIS A 164 -4.10 13.48 2.87
CA HIS A 164 -2.81 12.87 3.18
C HIS A 164 -1.89 12.84 1.96
N TYR A 165 -2.41 12.37 0.81
CA TYR A 165 -1.63 12.33 -0.42
C TYR A 165 -1.63 13.68 -1.14
N GLY A 166 -2.80 14.31 -1.29
CA GLY A 166 -2.93 15.60 -1.98
C GLY A 166 -2.43 16.82 -1.19
N LYS A 167 -2.22 16.68 0.13
CA LYS A 167 -1.91 17.76 1.10
C LYS A 167 -2.92 18.92 1.04
N MET A 168 -4.17 18.62 0.74
CA MET A 168 -5.20 19.62 0.53
C MET A 168 -5.87 20.02 1.85
N ARG A 169 -6.11 21.32 2.03
CA ARG A 169 -6.87 21.83 3.18
C ARG A 169 -8.35 21.52 2.98
N MET A 170 -8.91 20.63 3.79
CA MET A 170 -10.27 20.12 3.58
C MET A 170 -11.38 21.17 3.69
N ALA A 171 -11.13 22.26 4.44
CA ALA A 171 -12.05 23.41 4.55
C ALA A 171 -12.32 24.10 3.20
N ARG A 172 -11.49 23.87 2.17
CA ARG A 172 -11.69 24.45 0.82
C ARG A 172 -12.86 23.81 0.07
N PHE A 173 -13.27 22.60 0.45
CA PHE A 173 -14.29 21.85 -0.26
C PHE A 173 -15.67 22.12 0.33
N LYS A 174 -16.39 23.07 -0.27
CA LYS A 174 -17.72 23.52 0.18
C LYS A 174 -18.85 22.52 -0.14
N SER A 175 -18.61 21.53 -0.99
CA SER A 175 -19.61 20.52 -1.36
C SER A 175 -18.96 19.14 -1.61
N PRO A 176 -19.73 18.04 -1.52
CA PRO A 176 -19.27 16.71 -1.89
C PRO A 176 -18.78 16.61 -3.34
N ALA A 177 -19.50 17.21 -4.29
CA ALA A 177 -19.12 17.23 -5.71
C ALA A 177 -17.70 17.80 -5.93
N LYS A 178 -17.37 18.94 -5.30
CA LYS A 178 -16.02 19.52 -5.41
C LYS A 178 -14.91 18.64 -4.80
N LYS A 179 -15.23 17.79 -3.81
CA LYS A 179 -14.28 16.80 -3.29
C LYS A 179 -14.07 15.69 -4.30
N LEU A 180 -15.15 15.22 -4.90
CA LEU A 180 -15.12 14.18 -5.92
C LEU A 180 -14.34 14.63 -7.17
N ASP A 181 -14.62 15.83 -7.68
CA ASP A 181 -13.89 16.43 -8.81
C ASP A 181 -12.39 16.48 -8.54
N ALA A 182 -12.00 17.00 -7.37
CA ALA A 182 -10.59 17.07 -6.98
C ALA A 182 -9.93 15.68 -6.80
N ALA A 183 -10.72 14.66 -6.44
CA ALA A 183 -10.23 13.29 -6.39
C ALA A 183 -10.00 12.74 -7.79
N TYR A 184 -10.92 12.97 -8.73
CA TYR A 184 -10.73 12.61 -10.13
C TYR A 184 -9.52 13.31 -10.75
N ASP A 185 -9.39 14.63 -10.56
CA ASP A 185 -8.26 15.41 -11.05
C ASP A 185 -6.94 14.83 -10.55
N LEU A 186 -6.85 14.53 -9.25
CA LEU A 186 -5.62 14.00 -8.67
C LEU A 186 -5.36 12.54 -9.06
N LEU A 187 -6.40 11.73 -9.22
CA LEU A 187 -6.27 10.36 -9.72
C LEU A 187 -5.86 10.32 -11.20
N SER A 188 -6.19 11.35 -11.99
CA SER A 188 -5.76 11.44 -13.39
C SER A 188 -4.24 11.51 -13.56
N THR A 189 -3.50 11.87 -12.51
CA THR A 189 -2.03 11.91 -12.52
C THR A 189 -1.37 10.58 -12.16
N PHE A 190 -2.15 9.53 -11.89
CA PHE A 190 -1.63 8.22 -11.51
C PHE A 190 -1.40 7.36 -12.74
N SER A 191 -0.21 6.76 -12.83
CA SER A 191 0.12 5.78 -13.86
C SER A 191 -0.70 4.49 -13.71
N MET A 192 -1.22 4.22 -12.51
CA MET A 192 -2.13 3.11 -12.26
C MET A 192 -3.07 3.40 -11.08
N VAL A 193 -4.36 3.21 -11.33
CA VAL A 193 -5.41 3.18 -10.31
C VAL A 193 -6.05 1.78 -10.35
N SER A 194 -6.09 1.11 -9.20
CA SER A 194 -6.59 -0.25 -9.06
C SER A 194 -7.49 -0.39 -7.83
N LEU A 195 -8.11 -1.55 -7.70
CA LEU A 195 -9.00 -1.92 -6.60
C LEU A 195 -8.37 -3.03 -5.77
N THR A 196 -8.64 -3.02 -4.47
CA THR A 196 -8.18 -4.05 -3.53
C THR A 196 -8.76 -5.42 -3.91
N GLU A 197 -9.98 -5.41 -4.43
CA GLU A 197 -10.71 -6.57 -4.94
C GLU A 197 -10.01 -7.21 -6.15
N ARG A 198 -9.23 -6.44 -6.90
CA ARG A 198 -8.42 -6.89 -8.05
C ARG A 198 -6.94 -7.04 -7.72
N LEU A 199 -6.54 -6.96 -6.44
CA LEU A 199 -5.12 -6.95 -6.06
C LEU A 199 -4.34 -8.15 -6.61
N ASN A 200 -4.95 -9.33 -6.62
CA ASN A 200 -4.34 -10.56 -7.15
C ASN A 200 -4.13 -10.53 -8.67
N ASP A 201 -4.95 -9.78 -9.40
CA ASP A 201 -4.86 -9.66 -10.86
C ASP A 201 -3.96 -8.50 -11.27
N ASP A 202 -4.04 -7.40 -10.51
CA ASP A 202 -3.42 -6.12 -10.86
C ASP A 202 -1.99 -5.97 -10.33
N ALA A 203 -1.68 -6.47 -9.13
CA ALA A 203 -0.33 -6.37 -8.56
C ALA A 203 0.76 -7.12 -9.36
N PRO A 204 0.51 -8.32 -9.94
CA PRO A 204 1.47 -9.03 -10.78
C PRO A 204 2.04 -8.20 -11.92
N MET A 205 1.25 -7.30 -12.51
CA MET A 205 1.72 -6.40 -13.58
C MET A 205 2.90 -5.55 -13.12
N ILE A 206 2.81 -4.97 -11.91
CA ILE A 206 3.88 -4.15 -11.34
C ILE A 206 5.06 -5.02 -10.92
N PHE A 207 4.79 -6.21 -10.38
CA PHE A 207 5.84 -7.14 -9.95
C PHE A 207 6.71 -7.58 -11.13
N ARG A 208 6.10 -7.89 -12.27
CA ARG A 208 6.80 -8.18 -13.51
C ARG A 208 7.70 -7.02 -13.95
N LEU A 209 7.20 -5.79 -13.90
CA LEU A 209 7.98 -4.60 -14.26
C LEU A 209 9.14 -4.31 -13.32
N LEU A 210 9.02 -4.70 -12.05
CA LEU A 210 10.08 -4.64 -11.05
C LEU A 210 11.02 -5.86 -11.11
N GLY A 211 10.68 -6.88 -11.90
CA GLY A 211 11.34 -8.18 -11.95
C GLY A 211 11.33 -8.93 -10.62
N VAL A 212 10.29 -8.74 -9.79
CA VAL A 212 10.05 -9.56 -8.60
C VAL A 212 8.99 -10.63 -8.92
N PRO A 213 8.90 -11.74 -8.16
CA PRO A 213 7.95 -12.81 -8.44
C PRO A 213 6.50 -12.31 -8.48
N GLU A 214 5.74 -12.72 -9.50
CA GLU A 214 4.34 -12.33 -9.68
C GLU A 214 3.41 -12.95 -8.60
N GLU A 215 3.78 -14.12 -8.08
CA GLU A 215 3.03 -14.80 -7.05
C GLU A 215 3.27 -14.20 -5.66
N PHE A 216 2.18 -13.94 -4.93
CA PHE A 216 2.26 -13.41 -3.59
C PHE A 216 1.15 -13.94 -2.69
N LYS A 217 1.40 -13.91 -1.38
CA LYS A 217 0.42 -14.30 -0.37
C LYS A 217 -0.21 -13.07 0.24
N SER A 218 -1.54 -13.00 0.18
CA SER A 218 -2.31 -11.98 0.87
C SER A 218 -1.99 -11.96 2.37
N ALA A 219 -1.74 -10.76 2.89
CA ALA A 219 -1.40 -10.53 4.29
C ALA A 219 -2.57 -9.86 5.03
N ASN A 220 -2.79 -10.26 6.29
CA ASN A 220 -3.80 -9.67 7.18
C ASN A 220 -5.23 -9.76 6.63
N VAL A 221 -5.57 -10.90 6.03
CA VAL A 221 -6.96 -11.23 5.67
C VAL A 221 -7.76 -11.35 6.97
N ALA A 222 -8.74 -10.45 7.15
CA ALA A 222 -9.65 -10.50 8.30
C ALA A 222 -10.40 -11.85 8.28
N GLY A 223 -10.62 -12.46 9.45
CA GLY A 223 -11.20 -13.79 9.59
C GLY A 223 -10.19 -14.93 9.55
N VAL A 224 -8.93 -14.67 9.15
CA VAL A 224 -7.86 -15.68 9.20
C VAL A 224 -6.95 -15.45 10.41
N ARG A 225 -6.49 -14.21 10.61
CA ARG A 225 -5.57 -13.85 11.71
C ARG A 225 -6.22 -13.10 12.86
N HIS A 226 -7.35 -12.48 12.60
CA HIS A 226 -8.08 -11.63 13.52
C HIS A 226 -9.57 -11.87 13.33
N GLU A 227 -10.30 -11.81 14.43
CA GLU A 227 -11.75 -11.95 14.46
C GLU A 227 -12.41 -10.88 13.58
N LYS A 228 -13.41 -11.28 12.78
CA LYS A 228 -14.27 -10.34 12.07
C LYS A 228 -15.41 -9.95 13.01
N LEU A 229 -15.31 -8.76 13.57
CA LEU A 229 -16.33 -8.16 14.43
C LEU A 229 -17.45 -7.50 13.62
N LEU A 230 -17.16 -7.12 12.37
CA LEU A 230 -18.14 -6.56 11.44
C LEU A 230 -17.92 -7.11 10.03
N THR A 231 -19.01 -7.50 9.38
CA THR A 231 -19.03 -7.93 7.98
C THR A 231 -19.92 -6.99 7.18
N PRO A 232 -19.50 -6.55 5.98
CA PRO A 232 -20.35 -5.75 5.10
C PRO A 232 -21.66 -6.47 4.74
N SER A 233 -22.78 -6.02 5.30
CA SER A 233 -24.14 -6.46 4.99
C SER A 233 -24.85 -5.44 4.09
N ASP A 234 -25.96 -5.83 3.48
CA ASP A 234 -26.76 -4.92 2.65
C ASP A 234 -27.40 -3.81 3.50
N GLU A 235 -27.82 -4.13 4.72
CA GLU A 235 -28.26 -3.15 5.71
C GLU A 235 -27.16 -2.11 6.00
N LEU A 236 -25.90 -2.54 6.18
CA LEU A 236 -24.79 -1.62 6.38
C LEU A 236 -24.51 -0.78 5.13
N ARG A 237 -24.65 -1.36 3.94
CA ARG A 237 -24.51 -0.63 2.66
C ARG A 237 -25.57 0.44 2.53
N GLU A 238 -26.82 0.11 2.81
CA GLU A 238 -27.94 1.05 2.78
C GLU A 238 -27.70 2.19 3.78
N LYS A 239 -27.34 1.85 5.03
CA LYS A 239 -27.04 2.81 6.09
C LYS A 239 -25.94 3.80 5.72
N LEU A 240 -24.90 3.34 5.04
CA LEU A 240 -23.73 4.16 4.69
C LEU A 240 -23.84 4.82 3.32
N SER A 241 -24.80 4.43 2.48
CA SER A 241 -24.92 4.87 1.09
C SER A 241 -24.94 6.39 0.94
N VAL A 242 -25.71 7.10 1.78
CA VAL A 242 -25.83 8.55 1.73
C VAL A 242 -24.53 9.24 2.17
N LYS A 243 -23.91 8.75 3.26
CA LYS A 243 -22.70 9.36 3.84
C LYS A 243 -21.46 9.11 2.99
N LEU A 244 -21.41 7.97 2.31
CA LEU A 244 -20.30 7.55 1.44
C LEU A 244 -20.61 7.74 -0.04
N ALA A 245 -21.69 8.46 -0.41
CA ALA A 245 -22.11 8.61 -1.80
C ALA A 245 -20.97 9.02 -2.75
N PRO A 246 -20.10 9.99 -2.42
CA PRO A 246 -18.97 10.35 -3.29
C PRO A 246 -17.93 9.23 -3.43
N ASP A 247 -17.65 8.50 -2.34
CA ASP A 247 -16.70 7.38 -2.35
C ASP A 247 -17.26 6.21 -3.17
N ILE A 248 -18.58 5.96 -3.10
CA ILE A 248 -19.28 4.93 -3.87
C ILE A 248 -19.28 5.28 -5.35
N GLU A 249 -19.62 6.53 -5.69
CA GLU A 249 -19.62 7.02 -7.06
C GLU A 249 -18.24 6.87 -7.70
N LEU A 250 -17.18 7.31 -7.01
CA LEU A 250 -15.81 7.14 -7.47
C LEU A 250 -15.45 5.66 -7.63
N TYR A 251 -15.77 4.82 -6.65
CA TYR A 251 -15.46 3.39 -6.70
C TYR A 251 -16.11 2.69 -7.90
N GLU A 252 -17.40 2.92 -8.17
CA GLU A 252 -18.09 2.31 -9.30
C GLU A 252 -17.50 2.80 -10.64
N ALA A 253 -17.14 4.08 -10.74
CA ALA A 253 -16.44 4.61 -11.92
C ALA A 253 -15.05 3.96 -12.14
N LEU A 254 -14.31 3.67 -11.06
CA LEU A 254 -13.02 2.99 -11.11
C LEU A 254 -13.18 1.50 -11.44
N LYS A 255 -14.22 0.85 -10.91
CA LYS A 255 -14.54 -0.56 -11.14
C LYS A 255 -14.91 -0.86 -12.60
N ALA A 256 -15.64 0.06 -13.24
CA ALA A 256 -16.00 -0.04 -14.65
C ALA A 256 -14.79 0.04 -15.60
N LYS A 257 -13.63 0.52 -15.12
CA LYS A 257 -12.40 0.65 -15.91
C LYS A 257 -11.44 -0.50 -15.57
N PRO A 258 -10.93 -1.25 -16.55
CA PRO A 258 -9.84 -2.19 -16.28
C PRO A 258 -8.61 -1.40 -15.83
N SER A 259 -7.86 -1.95 -14.86
CA SER A 259 -6.58 -1.36 -14.51
C SER A 259 -5.61 -1.52 -15.66
N LYS A 260 -4.90 -0.44 -15.96
CA LYS A 260 -3.80 -0.41 -16.91
C LYS A 260 -2.65 0.33 -16.24
N ILE A 261 -1.42 -0.06 -16.57
CA ILE A 261 -0.24 0.69 -16.21
C ILE A 261 0.28 1.38 -17.48
N GLU A 262 0.40 2.70 -17.42
CA GLU A 262 1.02 3.46 -18.50
C GLU A 262 2.53 3.24 -18.46
N LEU A 263 3.04 2.48 -19.44
CA LEU A 263 4.46 2.18 -19.61
C LEU A 263 5.26 3.45 -19.93
#